data_AF-A0A842MWC6-F1
#
_entry.id   AF-A0A842MWC6-F1
#
_cell.length_a   1.000
_cell.length_b   1.000
_cell.length_c   1.000
_cell.angle_alpha   90.00
_cell.angle_beta   90.00
_cell.angle_gamma   90.00
#
_symmetry.space_group_name_H-M   'P 1'
#
loop_
_entity.id
_entity.type
_entity.pdbx_description
1 polymer ?
#
loop_
_entity_poly.entity_id
_entity_poly.type
_entity_poly.pdbx_seq_one_letter_code
_entity_poly.pdbx_strand_id
1 'polypeptide(L)'
;AYSQKAAAIAAGFWRLGIPVIVGPHGIKYRRMLLGRADKEEDWYVYDARTGEKVYVGPVPEHLFVAVETKEEAMVTAAKLCMRPNDTSKGRSIKLTHYIDLHKRFYGTMPEDVHMFVRTLADVPITLKDEIIKVLEEKGWKERPIPDPTLLPRLIRKKP
;
A
#
# COMPACT_ATOMS: atom_id res chain seq x y z
N ALA A 1 -1.90 -2.57 22.24
CA ALA A 1 -0.95 -3.58 22.77
C ALA A 1 -0.21 -2.98 23.97
N TYR A 2 0.00 -3.76 25.03
CA TYR A 2 0.50 -3.24 26.33
C TYR A 2 1.86 -3.84 26.75
N SER A 3 2.30 -4.95 26.17
CA SER A 3 3.49 -5.68 26.62
C SER A 3 4.72 -5.43 25.74
N GLN A 4 5.91 -5.40 26.35
CA GLN A 4 7.18 -5.37 25.63
C GLN A 4 7.32 -6.56 24.66
N LYS A 5 6.72 -7.71 24.99
CA LYS A 5 6.64 -8.88 24.09
C LYS A 5 5.92 -8.55 22.79
N ALA A 6 4.80 -7.83 22.84
CA ALA A 6 4.08 -7.43 21.64
C ALA A 6 4.88 -6.44 20.78
N ALA A 7 5.63 -5.52 21.39
CA ALA A 7 6.54 -4.64 20.66
C ALA A 7 7.66 -5.43 19.95
N ALA A 8 8.24 -6.43 20.62
CA ALA A 8 9.27 -7.30 20.03
C ALA A 8 8.72 -8.16 18.87
N ILE A 9 7.50 -8.70 19.02
CA ILE A 9 6.82 -9.45 17.95
C ILE A 9 6.57 -8.55 16.75
N ALA A 10 6.00 -7.36 16.98
CA ALA A 10 5.76 -6.38 15.92
C ALA A 10 7.07 -6.02 15.19
N ALA A 11 8.17 -5.88 15.94
CA ALA A 11 9.49 -5.64 15.39
C ALA A 11 10.00 -6.75 14.47
N GLY A 12 9.69 -8.01 14.79
CA GLY A 12 9.95 -9.14 13.91
C GLY A 12 9.20 -9.00 12.58
N PHE A 13 7.92 -8.67 12.62
CA PHE A 13 7.08 -8.53 11.42
C PHE A 13 7.52 -7.39 10.52
N TRP A 14 7.71 -6.16 11.03
CA TRP A 14 8.10 -5.06 10.15
C TRP A 14 9.52 -5.21 9.59
N ARG A 15 10.43 -5.90 10.30
CA ARG A 15 11.75 -6.25 9.76
C ARG A 15 11.66 -7.13 8.52
N LEU A 16 10.62 -7.96 8.42
CA LEU A 16 10.32 -8.80 7.27
C LEU A 16 9.46 -8.08 6.21
N GLY A 17 9.22 -6.78 6.35
CA GLY A 17 8.37 -6.02 5.44
C GLY A 17 6.88 -6.33 5.58
N ILE A 18 6.45 -6.86 6.73
CA ILE A 18 5.04 -7.13 7.02
C ILE A 18 4.47 -5.98 7.85
N PRO A 19 3.48 -5.21 7.34
CA PRO A 19 2.83 -4.15 8.08
C PRO A 19 2.15 -4.63 9.36
N VAL A 20 2.23 -3.83 10.42
CA VAL A 20 1.59 -4.09 11.71
C VAL A 20 0.70 -2.92 12.09
N ILE A 21 -0.55 -3.23 12.43
CA ILE A 21 -1.54 -2.29 12.94
C ILE A 21 -1.73 -2.56 14.43
N VAL A 22 -1.70 -1.51 15.25
CA VAL A 22 -2.00 -1.59 16.69
C VAL A 22 -3.11 -0.61 17.06
N GLY A 23 -3.88 -0.93 18.10
CA GLY A 23 -4.83 0.03 18.68
C GLY A 23 -4.11 1.25 19.31
N PRO A 24 -4.86 2.25 19.82
CA PRO A 24 -4.34 3.57 20.16
C PRO A 24 -3.26 3.54 21.26
N HIS A 25 -3.37 2.63 22.22
CA HIS A 25 -2.34 2.45 23.24
C HIS A 25 -0.98 1.98 22.70
N GLY A 26 -0.91 1.50 21.45
CA GLY A 26 0.33 1.15 20.78
C GLY A 26 1.28 2.35 20.57
N ILE A 27 0.76 3.59 20.55
CA ILE A 27 1.57 4.82 20.49
C ILE A 27 2.57 4.88 21.65
N LYS A 28 2.25 4.25 22.79
CA LYS A 28 3.12 4.20 23.98
C LYS A 28 4.46 3.50 23.73
N TYR A 29 4.61 2.74 22.63
CA TYR A 29 5.90 2.18 22.21
C TYR A 29 6.86 3.22 21.61
N ARG A 30 6.42 4.48 21.45
CA ARG A 30 7.22 5.67 21.06
C ARG A 30 7.83 5.64 19.65
N ARG A 31 7.67 4.56 18.90
CA ARG A 31 8.18 4.43 17.53
C ARG A 31 7.06 3.96 16.63
N MET A 32 6.83 4.69 15.55
CA MET A 32 5.93 4.32 14.46
C MET A 32 6.73 4.35 13.15
N LEU A 33 6.37 3.51 12.19
CA LEU A 33 7.03 3.42 10.88
C LEU A 33 6.01 3.83 9.82
N LEU A 34 5.83 5.16 9.73
CA LEU A 34 4.88 5.79 8.82
C LEU A 34 5.62 6.23 7.56
N GLY A 35 5.18 5.74 6.41
CA GLY A 35 5.62 6.26 5.12
C GLY A 35 4.98 7.61 4.81
N ARG A 36 5.64 8.34 3.90
CA ARG A 36 5.24 9.67 3.43
C ARG A 36 4.71 9.56 1.99
N ALA A 37 3.41 9.33 1.84
CA ALA A 37 2.78 9.22 0.52
C ALA A 37 2.94 10.48 -0.34
N ASP A 38 3.13 11.64 0.30
CA ASP A 38 3.37 12.93 -0.34
C ASP A 38 4.76 13.09 -0.96
N LYS A 39 5.73 12.24 -0.60
CA LYS A 39 7.11 12.28 -1.12
C LYS A 39 7.33 11.21 -2.16
N GLU A 40 7.22 11.56 -3.43
CA GLU A 40 7.32 10.61 -4.55
C GLU A 40 8.67 9.87 -4.58
N GLU A 41 9.75 10.55 -4.20
CA GLU A 41 11.11 10.04 -4.20
C GLU A 41 11.33 8.83 -3.26
N ASP A 42 10.52 8.72 -2.20
CA ASP A 42 10.61 7.63 -1.21
C ASP A 42 10.04 6.31 -1.76
N TRP A 43 9.34 6.35 -2.90
CA TRP A 43 8.58 5.22 -3.47
C TRP A 43 9.19 4.65 -4.76
N TYR A 44 10.48 4.88 -4.98
CA TYR A 44 11.21 4.26 -6.08
C TYR A 44 11.99 3.02 -5.63
N VAL A 45 11.83 1.93 -6.35
CA VAL A 45 12.60 0.68 -6.18
C VAL A 45 13.25 0.27 -7.49
N TYR A 46 14.05 -0.78 -7.50
CA TYR A 46 14.57 -1.35 -8.74
C TYR A 46 13.61 -2.39 -9.31
N ASP A 47 13.44 -2.43 -10.63
CA ASP A 47 12.94 -3.63 -11.30
C ASP A 47 14.09 -4.64 -11.42
N ALA A 48 13.95 -5.81 -10.80
CA ALA A 48 14.97 -6.84 -10.78
C ALA A 48 15.31 -7.38 -12.18
N ARG A 49 14.42 -7.21 -13.17
CA ARG A 49 14.62 -7.67 -14.55
C ARG A 49 15.49 -6.72 -15.36
N THR A 50 15.27 -5.41 -15.22
CA THR A 50 15.94 -4.39 -16.05
C THR A 50 17.03 -3.63 -15.30
N GLY A 51 16.94 -3.55 -13.98
CA GLY A 51 17.79 -2.71 -13.12
C GLY A 51 17.37 -1.24 -13.07
N GLU A 52 16.30 -0.86 -13.75
CA GLU A 52 15.79 0.51 -13.78
C GLU A 52 15.06 0.86 -12.48
N LYS A 53 15.09 2.15 -12.12
CA LYS A 53 14.27 2.64 -11.03
C LYS A 53 12.82 2.80 -11.50
N VAL A 54 11.89 2.24 -10.74
CA VAL A 54 10.46 2.24 -11.02
C VAL A 54 9.70 2.73 -9.81
N TYR A 55 8.72 3.61 -10.04
CA TYR A 55 7.81 4.06 -9.01
C TYR A 55 6.81 2.95 -8.67
N VAL A 56 6.67 2.62 -7.38
CA VAL A 56 5.76 1.56 -6.93
C VAL A 56 4.53 2.07 -6.19
N GLY A 57 4.51 3.35 -5.83
CA GLY A 57 3.46 3.94 -5.00
C GLY A 57 3.58 3.57 -3.53
N PRO A 58 2.74 4.18 -2.67
CA PRO A 58 2.72 3.96 -1.24
C PRO A 58 2.13 2.59 -0.84
N VAL A 59 2.75 1.48 -1.30
CA VAL A 59 2.25 0.10 -1.11
C VAL A 59 3.30 -0.87 -0.58
N PRO A 60 3.20 -1.32 0.70
CA PRO A 60 2.35 -0.76 1.76
C PRO A 60 2.87 0.59 2.26
N GLU A 61 1.96 1.52 2.58
CA GLU A 61 2.34 2.87 3.03
C GLU A 61 3.02 2.89 4.40
N HIS A 62 2.57 2.05 5.32
CA HIS A 62 3.08 2.02 6.68
C HIS A 62 3.54 0.61 7.03
N LEU A 63 4.63 0.51 7.80
CA LEU A 63 5.08 -0.74 8.38
C LEU A 63 4.64 -0.89 9.84
N PHE A 64 4.42 0.22 10.55
CA PHE A 64 3.92 0.19 11.92
C PHE A 64 3.07 1.43 12.21
N VAL A 65 1.77 1.25 12.34
CA VAL A 65 0.76 2.31 12.49
C VAL A 65 -0.18 2.02 13.67
N ALA A 66 -0.66 3.08 14.31
CA ALA A 66 -1.67 3.02 15.36
C ALA A 66 -2.95 3.64 14.81
N VAL A 67 -4.06 2.94 15.03
CA VAL A 67 -5.40 3.34 14.63
C VAL A 67 -6.29 3.38 15.87
N GLU A 68 -7.31 4.22 15.86
CA GLU A 68 -8.16 4.46 17.03
C GLU A 68 -9.31 3.47 17.12
N THR A 69 -9.93 3.14 15.98
CA THR A 69 -11.15 2.33 15.93
C THR A 69 -10.93 1.00 15.20
N LYS A 70 -11.86 0.06 15.42
CA LYS A 70 -11.83 -1.23 14.71
C LYS A 70 -12.16 -1.05 13.22
N GLU A 71 -13.04 -0.11 12.90
CA GLU A 71 -13.42 0.26 11.54
C GLU A 71 -12.19 0.79 10.78
N GLU A 72 -11.44 1.68 11.41
CA GLU A 72 -10.17 2.18 10.86
C GLU A 72 -9.16 1.05 10.67
N ALA A 73 -9.00 0.18 11.66
CA ALA A 73 -8.14 -0.98 11.53
C ALA A 73 -8.50 -1.88 10.33
N MET A 74 -9.79 -2.08 10.05
CA MET A 74 -10.25 -2.87 8.91
C MET A 74 -9.91 -2.21 7.57
N VAL A 75 -10.16 -0.90 7.44
CA VAL A 75 -9.84 -0.15 6.21
C VAL A 75 -8.33 -0.11 5.99
N THR A 76 -7.56 0.21 7.04
CA THR A 76 -6.09 0.25 7.00
C THR A 76 -5.51 -1.13 6.66
N ALA A 77 -6.08 -2.22 7.18
CA ALA A 77 -5.63 -3.58 6.84
C ALA A 77 -5.83 -3.89 5.35
N ALA A 78 -6.99 -3.55 4.78
CA ALA A 78 -7.23 -3.74 3.35
C ALA A 78 -6.25 -2.94 2.48
N LYS A 79 -5.99 -1.68 2.85
CA LYS A 79 -5.01 -0.81 2.20
C LYS A 79 -3.59 -1.38 2.25
N LEU A 80 -3.12 -1.74 3.45
CA LEU A 80 -1.75 -2.23 3.67
C LEU A 80 -1.48 -3.63 3.12
N CYS A 81 -2.50 -4.35 2.61
CA CYS A 81 -2.33 -5.61 1.91
C CYS A 81 -1.92 -5.47 0.45
N MET A 82 -2.01 -4.28 -0.15
CA MET A 82 -1.57 -4.04 -1.53
C MET A 82 -0.05 -4.16 -1.65
N ARG A 83 0.44 -4.71 -2.76
CA ARG A 83 1.87 -4.94 -3.02
C ARG A 83 2.24 -4.49 -4.43
N PRO A 84 3.45 -3.98 -4.67
CA PRO A 84 3.82 -3.46 -5.99
C PRO A 84 3.66 -4.45 -7.13
N ASN A 85 3.89 -5.74 -6.86
CA ASN A 85 3.85 -6.85 -7.80
C ASN A 85 2.49 -7.58 -7.87
N ASP A 86 1.41 -7.01 -7.34
CA ASP A 86 0.08 -7.59 -7.50
C ASP A 86 -0.23 -7.80 -8.99
N THR A 87 -0.84 -8.93 -9.37
CA THR A 87 -1.42 -9.06 -10.72
C THR A 87 -2.58 -8.09 -10.88
N SER A 88 -2.98 -7.75 -12.10
CA SER A 88 -4.10 -6.81 -12.31
C SER A 88 -5.41 -7.29 -11.69
N LYS A 89 -5.70 -8.59 -11.83
CA LYS A 89 -6.83 -9.22 -11.13
C LYS A 89 -6.69 -9.14 -9.60
N GLY A 90 -5.51 -9.43 -9.07
CA GLY A 90 -5.25 -9.36 -7.63
C GLY A 90 -5.41 -7.95 -7.07
N ARG A 91 -4.89 -6.95 -7.78
CA ARG A 91 -5.06 -5.54 -7.41
C ARG A 91 -6.52 -5.10 -7.47
N SER A 92 -7.24 -5.48 -8.52
CA SER A 92 -8.66 -5.19 -8.66
C SER A 92 -9.49 -5.72 -7.48
N ILE A 93 -9.22 -6.93 -7.02
CA ILE A 93 -9.90 -7.50 -5.83
C ILE A 93 -9.54 -6.70 -4.58
N LYS A 94 -8.25 -6.37 -4.37
CA LYS A 94 -7.82 -5.59 -3.19
C LYS A 94 -8.42 -4.18 -3.18
N LEU A 95 -8.46 -3.51 -4.32
CA LEU A 95 -9.11 -2.21 -4.49
C LEU A 95 -10.61 -2.30 -4.21
N THR A 96 -11.28 -3.33 -4.71
CA THR A 96 -12.71 -3.56 -4.42
C THR A 96 -12.95 -3.61 -2.92
N HIS A 97 -12.17 -4.39 -2.16
CA HIS A 97 -12.33 -4.48 -0.71
C HIS A 97 -11.95 -3.19 0.02
N TYR A 98 -10.89 -2.52 -0.40
CA TYR A 98 -10.49 -1.25 0.20
C TYR A 98 -11.59 -0.20 0.03
N ILE A 99 -12.11 -0.04 -1.18
CA ILE A 99 -13.17 0.93 -1.49
C ILE A 99 -14.47 0.56 -0.81
N ASP A 100 -14.86 -0.72 -0.81
CA ASP A 100 -16.08 -1.19 -0.13
C ASP A 100 -16.04 -0.88 1.37
N LEU A 101 -14.94 -1.22 2.06
CA LEU A 101 -14.78 -0.93 3.48
C LEU A 101 -14.75 0.58 3.76
N HIS A 102 -14.08 1.36 2.90
CA HIS A 102 -14.02 2.82 3.04
C HIS A 102 -15.41 3.45 2.87
N LYS A 103 -16.18 3.04 1.84
CA LYS A 103 -17.56 3.51 1.65
C LYS A 103 -18.47 3.08 2.80
N ARG A 104 -18.32 1.84 3.29
CA ARG A 104 -19.14 1.30 4.37
C ARG A 104 -18.92 2.01 5.70
N PHE A 105 -17.68 2.32 6.04
CA PHE A 105 -17.34 2.90 7.35
C PHE A 105 -17.18 4.42 7.35
N TYR A 106 -16.80 5.02 6.21
CA TYR A 106 -16.55 6.46 6.08
C TYR A 106 -17.49 7.17 5.09
N GLY A 107 -18.36 6.43 4.38
CA GLY A 107 -19.37 7.01 3.49
C GLY A 107 -18.83 7.61 2.19
N THR A 108 -17.54 7.48 1.90
CA THR A 108 -16.86 8.19 0.80
C THR A 108 -15.92 7.26 0.01
N MET A 109 -15.52 7.68 -1.19
CA MET A 109 -14.43 7.03 -1.94
C MET A 109 -13.08 7.44 -1.33
N PRO A 110 -12.10 6.51 -1.21
CA PRO A 110 -10.76 6.90 -0.77
C PRO A 110 -10.11 7.95 -1.68
N GLU A 111 -9.63 9.05 -1.09
CA GLU A 111 -9.01 10.16 -1.83
C GLU A 111 -7.71 9.74 -2.55
N ASP A 112 -7.05 8.70 -2.04
CA ASP A 112 -5.77 8.17 -2.50
C ASP A 112 -5.90 6.99 -3.46
N VAL A 113 -7.12 6.63 -3.88
CA VAL A 113 -7.37 5.46 -4.77
C VAL A 113 -6.53 5.50 -6.05
N HIS A 114 -6.32 6.70 -6.60
CA HIS A 114 -5.50 6.94 -7.80
C HIS A 114 -4.03 6.53 -7.64
N MET A 115 -3.51 6.51 -6.41
CA MET A 115 -2.13 6.07 -6.12
C MET A 115 -1.97 4.54 -6.22
N PHE A 116 -3.07 3.79 -6.22
CA PHE A 116 -3.08 2.32 -6.17
C PHE A 116 -3.52 1.66 -7.48
N VAL A 117 -3.90 2.44 -8.48
CA VAL A 117 -4.18 1.98 -9.85
C VAL A 117 -2.90 2.15 -10.67
N ARG A 118 -2.38 1.06 -11.27
CA ARG A 118 -1.20 1.14 -12.16
C ARG A 118 -1.58 1.14 -13.62
N THR A 119 -2.61 0.38 -13.97
CA THR A 119 -3.20 0.30 -15.32
C THR A 119 -4.72 0.26 -15.19
N LEU A 120 -5.45 0.52 -16.28
CA LEU A 120 -6.92 0.41 -16.26
C LEU A 120 -7.41 -1.02 -15.97
N ALA A 121 -6.56 -2.03 -16.15
CA ALA A 121 -6.88 -3.42 -15.80
C ALA A 121 -6.90 -3.67 -14.28
N ASP A 122 -6.32 -2.77 -13.47
CA ASP A 122 -6.44 -2.83 -12.01
C ASP A 122 -7.83 -2.37 -11.53
N VAL A 123 -8.60 -1.66 -12.37
CA VAL A 123 -9.87 -1.04 -11.96
C VAL A 123 -10.99 -2.10 -11.83
N PRO A 124 -11.68 -2.19 -10.69
CA PRO A 124 -12.87 -3.03 -10.53
C PRO A 124 -13.97 -2.68 -11.53
N ILE A 125 -14.53 -3.69 -12.20
CA ILE A 125 -15.54 -3.50 -13.26
C ILE A 125 -16.75 -2.73 -12.75
N THR A 126 -17.21 -3.03 -11.54
CA THR A 126 -18.40 -2.41 -10.94
C THR A 126 -18.21 -0.95 -10.52
N LEU A 127 -16.96 -0.50 -10.39
CA LEU A 127 -16.60 0.85 -9.94
C LEU A 127 -15.84 1.62 -11.02
N LYS A 128 -15.89 1.14 -12.27
CA LYS A 128 -15.04 1.62 -13.35
C LYS A 128 -15.24 3.11 -13.64
N ASP A 129 -16.48 3.54 -13.81
CA ASP A 129 -16.80 4.92 -14.18
C ASP A 129 -16.38 5.92 -13.09
N GLU A 130 -16.64 5.57 -11.83
CA GLU A 130 -16.30 6.40 -10.67
C GLU A 130 -14.77 6.53 -10.49
N ILE A 131 -14.04 5.42 -10.63
CA ILE A 131 -12.58 5.43 -10.48
C ILE A 131 -11.93 6.17 -11.65
N ILE A 132 -12.36 5.94 -12.89
CA ILE A 132 -11.80 6.63 -14.06
C ILE A 132 -11.94 8.15 -13.90
N LYS A 133 -13.08 8.64 -13.42
CA LYS A 133 -13.27 10.06 -13.13
C LYS A 133 -12.24 10.59 -12.12
N VAL A 134 -11.99 9.86 -11.03
CA VAL A 134 -10.96 10.23 -10.04
C VAL A 134 -9.55 10.21 -10.66
N LEU A 135 -9.25 9.25 -11.53
CA LEU A 135 -7.95 9.17 -12.22
C LEU A 135 -7.73 10.39 -13.12
N GLU A 136 -8.75 10.79 -13.88
CA GLU A 136 -8.72 11.97 -14.75
C GLU A 136 -8.54 13.26 -13.94
N GLU A 137 -9.32 13.45 -12.88
CA GLU A 137 -9.23 14.60 -11.98
C GLU A 137 -7.84 14.73 -11.31
N LYS A 138 -7.19 13.60 -11.04
CA LYS A 138 -5.85 13.54 -10.41
C LYS A 138 -4.70 13.55 -11.42
N GLY A 139 -4.98 13.67 -12.73
CA GLY A 139 -3.94 13.67 -13.76
C GLY A 139 -3.11 12.38 -13.78
N TRP A 140 -3.74 11.25 -13.45
CA TRP A 140 -3.11 9.96 -13.33
C TRP A 140 -2.49 9.50 -14.67
N LYS A 141 -1.37 8.77 -14.58
CA LYS A 141 -0.68 8.18 -15.72
C LYS A 141 -0.43 6.70 -15.48
N GLU A 142 -0.57 5.92 -16.54
CA GLU A 142 -0.30 4.49 -16.51
C GLU A 142 1.17 4.22 -16.17
N ARG A 143 1.39 3.18 -15.34
CA ARG A 143 2.69 2.77 -14.84
C ARG A 143 2.87 1.27 -15.00
N PRO A 144 4.10 0.79 -15.28
CA PRO A 144 4.36 -0.63 -15.46
C PRO A 144 4.19 -1.40 -14.15
N ILE A 145 3.91 -2.70 -14.24
CA ILE A 145 3.94 -3.62 -13.11
C ILE A 145 5.38 -4.18 -12.99
N PRO A 146 6.12 -3.82 -11.92
CA PRO A 146 7.52 -4.20 -11.82
C PRO A 146 7.72 -5.59 -11.21
N ASP A 147 8.95 -6.10 -11.31
CA ASP A 147 9.49 -7.16 -10.44
C ASP A 147 10.32 -6.47 -9.35
N PRO A 148 9.70 -5.96 -8.27
CA PRO A 148 10.30 -4.97 -7.38
C PRO A 148 11.38 -5.56 -6.49
N THR A 149 12.50 -4.86 -6.35
CA THR A 149 13.53 -5.16 -5.35
C THR A 149 14.14 -3.89 -4.77
N LEU A 150 14.40 -3.90 -3.46
CA LEU A 150 15.21 -2.89 -2.76
C LEU A 150 16.70 -3.24 -2.76
N LEU A 151 17.06 -4.42 -3.27
CA LEU A 151 18.42 -4.96 -3.17
C LEU A 151 19.08 -5.01 -4.56
N PRO A 152 20.04 -4.11 -4.86
CA PRO A 152 20.73 -4.08 -6.15
C PRO A 152 21.38 -5.42 -6.54
N ARG A 153 21.85 -6.19 -5.55
CA ARG A 153 22.43 -7.52 -5.75
C ARG A 153 21.48 -8.56 -6.35
N LEU A 154 20.16 -8.30 -6.33
CA LEU A 154 19.14 -9.19 -6.90
C LEU A 154 18.77 -8.81 -8.35
N ILE A 155 19.32 -7.72 -8.88
CA ILE A 155 19.12 -7.33 -10.28
C ILE A 155 19.78 -8.38 -11.17
N ARG A 156 19.03 -8.91 -12.14
CA ARG A 156 19.53 -9.90 -13.10
C ARG A 156 20.70 -9.31 -13.86
N LYS A 157 21.83 -10.03 -13.86
CA LYS A 157 22.96 -9.67 -14.71
C LYS A 157 22.52 -9.85 -16.17
N LYS A 158 22.84 -8.88 -17.02
CA LYS A 158 22.69 -9.06 -18.47
C LYS A 158 23.56 -10.26 -18.88
N PRO A 159 23.03 -11.18 -19.71
CA PRO A 159 23.80 -12.30 -20.22
C PRO A 159 25.01 -11.83 -21.02
#